data_AF-A0A357BV35-F1
#
_entry.id   AF-A0A357BV35-F1
#
_cell.length_a   1.000
_cell.length_b   1.000
_cell.length_c   1.000
_cell.angle_alpha   90.00
_cell.angle_beta   90.00
_cell.angle_gamma   90.00
#
_symmetry.space_group_name_H-M   'P 1'
#
loop_
_entity.id
_entity.type
_entity.pdbx_description
1 polymer ?
#
loop_
_entity_poly.entity_id
_entity_poly.type
_entity_poly.pdbx_seq_one_letter_code
_entity_poly.pdbx_strand_id
1 'polypeptide(L)'
;MKKLLLSIIAIFPFVAYANDPNNIASETIVDQNTVVLGVKAQPLDKTIILALKEDELPIPAVKGIFILSVIKHSPSPAFIAGLKDYDLIIKINDITVETISKFNKIISANGTQKTLRIVYLRMIKENEKYIWKRFDTTAVPVKYKDLLKNYTEREFIENAISTDASQASNNRPNWVKLTEGVEIYYDQNYQYHPAEMKLSNGMLLRSEDWTNCLKGFVESIPANKRYDVIDGITRFYFNYDKFEKAIKFEPLRYISGPYASNSYISLKGSLTNQKTQALLKVQYMGDSWIFADRIKIVADDFSWQSPTIEFYRDSTSVVWEYTYFDLANPEIRNLVDKIISANEVVIRFIGPQYYSDFDVPNRMKTDIAAMLKAIDTINRH
;
A
#
# COMPACT_ATOMS: atom_id res chain seq x y z
N MET A 1 4.57 -10.49 17.53
CA MET A 1 4.40 -9.45 16.48
C MET A 1 3.05 -9.49 15.77
N LYS A 2 2.59 -10.61 15.19
CA LYS A 2 1.22 -10.68 14.62
C LYS A 2 0.12 -10.43 15.67
N LYS A 3 0.33 -10.84 16.93
CA LYS A 3 -0.58 -10.60 18.06
C LYS A 3 -0.51 -9.15 18.59
N LEU A 4 0.68 -8.55 18.72
CA LEU A 4 0.84 -7.11 19.00
C LEU A 4 -0.02 -6.20 18.10
N LEU A 5 -0.15 -6.58 16.82
CA LEU A 5 -0.97 -5.88 15.83
C LEU A 5 -2.47 -5.95 16.16
N LEU A 6 -2.95 -7.11 16.61
CA LEU A 6 -4.35 -7.35 17.00
C LEU A 6 -4.72 -6.69 18.33
N SER A 7 -3.82 -6.71 19.34
CA SER A 7 -4.11 -6.13 20.67
C SER A 7 -4.01 -4.60 20.71
N ILE A 8 -3.16 -3.97 19.88
CA ILE A 8 -3.10 -2.49 19.80
C ILE A 8 -4.27 -1.92 18.97
N ILE A 9 -4.76 -2.65 17.96
CA ILE A 9 -5.91 -2.23 17.14
C ILE A 9 -7.24 -2.37 17.92
N ALA A 10 -7.34 -3.32 18.85
CA ALA A 10 -8.59 -3.62 19.57
C ALA A 10 -8.93 -2.65 20.74
N ILE A 11 -8.00 -1.79 21.19
CA ILE A 11 -8.15 -1.06 22.47
C ILE A 11 -8.47 0.45 22.32
N PHE A 12 -8.47 1.06 21.14
CA PHE A 12 -8.84 2.49 21.03
C PHE A 12 -9.57 2.88 19.74
N PRO A 13 -10.68 3.65 19.81
CA PRO A 13 -11.08 4.57 18.75
C PRO A 13 -10.05 5.71 18.68
N PHE A 14 -9.80 6.16 17.45
CA PHE A 14 -8.71 7.04 17.05
C PHE A 14 -8.63 8.35 17.85
N VAL A 15 -7.45 8.66 18.40
CA VAL A 15 -7.08 10.03 18.81
C VAL A 15 -5.63 10.33 18.41
N ALA A 16 -5.46 11.36 17.58
CA ALA A 16 -4.27 12.21 17.60
C ALA A 16 -4.75 13.66 17.38
N TYR A 17 -4.70 14.46 18.45
CA TYR A 17 -5.19 15.83 18.51
C TYR A 17 -4.14 16.86 18.02
N ALA A 18 -4.64 17.96 17.45
CA ALA A 18 -4.19 19.32 17.77
C ALA A 18 -5.42 20.21 18.07
N ASN A 19 -5.55 20.61 19.34
CA ASN A 19 -6.41 21.63 19.97
C ASN A 19 -7.95 21.55 19.85
N ASP A 20 -8.61 20.97 20.87
CA ASP A 20 -9.85 21.43 21.56
C ASP A 20 -10.55 20.25 22.28
N PRO A 21 -10.56 20.14 23.62
CA PRO A 21 -11.17 19.00 24.33
C PRO A 21 -12.70 18.86 24.20
N ASN A 22 -13.40 19.75 23.48
CA ASN A 22 -14.86 19.71 23.34
C ASN A 22 -15.39 19.25 21.98
N ASN A 23 -14.56 18.78 21.04
CA ASN A 23 -15.03 18.39 19.72
C ASN A 23 -14.89 16.88 19.44
N ILE A 24 -15.98 16.14 19.70
CA ILE A 24 -16.12 14.71 19.43
C ILE A 24 -16.83 14.56 18.05
N ALA A 25 -16.15 14.89 16.96
CA ALA A 25 -16.47 14.49 15.58
C ALA A 25 -15.61 15.28 14.57
N SER A 26 -14.50 14.70 14.11
CA SER A 26 -13.90 14.93 12.78
C SER A 26 -12.50 14.33 12.75
N GLU A 27 -12.18 13.54 11.72
CA GLU A 27 -10.79 13.46 11.28
C GLU A 27 -10.35 14.90 10.96
N THR A 28 -9.51 15.47 11.80
CA THR A 28 -8.98 16.81 11.55
C THR A 28 -8.11 16.72 10.30
N ILE A 29 -8.56 17.37 9.22
CA ILE A 29 -7.77 17.55 7.99
C ILE A 29 -6.40 18.11 8.41
N VAL A 30 -5.34 17.31 8.25
CA VAL A 30 -3.98 17.79 8.51
C VAL A 30 -3.71 18.93 7.54
N ASP A 31 -3.43 20.13 8.06
CA ASP A 31 -3.12 21.29 7.24
C ASP A 31 -2.02 20.90 6.24
N GLN A 32 -2.28 21.11 4.95
CA GLN A 32 -1.39 20.85 3.83
C GLN A 32 0.01 21.46 4.01
N ASN A 33 0.14 22.53 4.80
CA ASN A 33 1.43 23.16 5.09
C ASN A 33 2.15 22.60 6.32
N THR A 34 1.55 21.65 7.05
CA THR A 34 2.15 21.00 8.23
C THR A 34 3.44 20.31 7.84
N VAL A 35 4.53 20.55 8.60
CA VAL A 35 5.80 19.86 8.41
C VAL A 35 5.78 18.53 9.15
N VAL A 36 6.10 17.43 8.46
CA VAL A 36 5.97 16.08 9.00
C VAL A 36 7.19 15.21 8.69
N LEU A 37 7.35 14.15 9.48
CA LEU A 37 8.36 13.09 9.27
C LEU A 37 7.79 11.89 8.49
N GLY A 38 6.46 11.79 8.40
CA GLY A 38 5.73 10.69 7.78
C GLY A 38 5.78 9.39 8.60
N VAL A 39 5.47 9.50 9.89
CA VAL A 39 5.21 8.37 10.79
C VAL A 39 3.86 8.55 11.46
N LYS A 40 3.15 7.45 11.69
CA LYS A 40 2.13 7.35 12.72
C LYS A 40 2.84 6.91 14.00
N ALA A 41 2.75 7.71 15.04
CA ALA A 41 3.44 7.43 16.29
C ALA A 41 2.65 7.91 17.50
N GLN A 42 2.95 7.32 18.65
CA GLN A 42 2.37 7.71 19.93
C GLN A 42 3.41 7.59 21.05
N PRO A 43 3.22 8.26 22.20
CA PRO A 43 4.08 8.05 23.36
C PRO A 43 4.12 6.58 23.76
N LEU A 44 5.29 6.09 24.18
CA LEU A 44 5.37 4.81 24.85
C LEU A 44 4.65 4.89 26.20
N ASP A 45 3.43 4.38 26.24
CA ASP A 45 2.53 4.45 27.38
C ASP A 45 2.19 3.06 27.94
N LYS A 46 1.29 3.02 28.92
CA LYS A 46 0.86 1.76 29.55
C LYS A 46 0.27 0.78 28.54
N THR A 47 -0.42 1.26 27.51
CA THR A 47 -1.10 0.43 26.51
C THR A 47 -0.08 -0.32 25.65
N ILE A 48 0.92 0.38 25.11
CA ILE A 48 1.99 -0.29 24.34
C ILE A 48 2.79 -1.22 25.25
N ILE A 49 3.08 -0.81 26.49
CA ILE A 49 3.80 -1.65 27.45
C ILE A 49 3.04 -2.95 27.74
N LEU A 50 1.72 -2.90 27.89
CA LEU A 50 0.89 -4.09 28.07
C LEU A 50 0.93 -4.99 26.83
N ALA A 51 0.78 -4.42 25.63
CA ALA A 51 0.86 -5.19 24.39
C ALA A 51 2.23 -5.88 24.22
N LEU A 52 3.33 -5.19 24.54
CA LEU A 52 4.67 -5.78 24.51
C LEU A 52 4.81 -6.94 25.52
N LYS A 53 4.22 -6.81 26.72
CA LYS A 53 4.21 -7.88 27.72
C LYS A 53 3.42 -9.11 27.27
N GLU A 54 2.25 -8.91 26.68
CA GLU A 54 1.40 -10.00 26.16
C GLU A 54 2.11 -10.82 25.07
N ASP A 55 2.97 -10.18 24.28
CA ASP A 55 3.78 -10.82 23.24
C ASP A 55 5.15 -11.31 23.77
N GLU A 56 5.37 -11.30 25.10
CA GLU A 56 6.64 -11.67 25.76
C GLU A 56 7.87 -10.91 25.22
N LEU A 57 7.67 -9.67 24.78
CA LEU A 57 8.72 -8.80 24.24
C LEU A 57 9.39 -7.97 25.34
N PRO A 58 10.68 -7.64 25.21
CA PRO A 58 11.38 -6.81 26.18
C PRO A 58 10.78 -5.41 26.22
N ILE A 59 10.61 -4.87 27.43
CA ILE A 59 10.12 -3.51 27.64
C ILE A 59 11.33 -2.57 27.71
N PRO A 60 11.39 -1.50 26.90
CA PRO A 60 12.49 -0.56 26.95
C PRO A 60 12.43 0.24 28.25
N ALA A 61 13.57 0.43 28.92
CA ALA A 61 13.69 1.17 30.18
C ALA A 61 13.65 2.71 30.02
N VAL A 62 13.37 3.19 28.80
CA VAL A 62 13.38 4.61 28.44
C VAL A 62 12.04 5.02 27.86
N LYS A 63 11.64 6.26 28.13
CA LYS A 63 10.49 6.88 27.48
C LYS A 63 10.86 7.30 26.07
N GLY A 64 9.86 7.34 25.19
CA GLY A 64 10.06 7.68 23.80
C GLY A 64 8.75 7.79 23.03
N ILE A 65 8.86 8.03 21.73
CA ILE A 65 7.78 8.01 20.76
C ILE A 65 7.87 6.70 19.99
N PHE A 66 6.87 5.84 20.17
CA PHE A 66 6.77 4.55 19.53
C PHE A 66 6.14 4.69 18.15
N ILE A 67 6.85 4.25 17.11
CA ILE A 67 6.37 4.29 15.74
C ILE A 67 5.40 3.11 15.54
N LEU A 68 4.13 3.43 15.33
CA LEU A 68 3.11 2.45 14.99
C LEU A 68 3.23 2.03 13.54
N SER A 69 3.46 3.01 12.67
CA SER A 69 3.76 2.75 11.27
C SER A 69 4.60 3.88 10.67
N VAL A 70 5.51 3.52 9.78
CA VAL A 70 6.18 4.46 8.88
C VAL A 70 5.36 4.55 7.60
N ILE A 71 5.13 5.75 7.08
CA ILE A 71 4.48 5.91 5.77
C ILE A 71 5.45 5.38 4.70
N LYS A 72 5.08 4.25 4.08
CA LYS A 72 5.96 3.47 3.19
C LYS A 72 5.96 3.94 1.73
N HIS A 73 5.42 5.13 1.43
CA HIS A 73 5.28 5.66 0.06
C HIS A 73 6.04 6.99 -0.14
N SER A 74 6.30 7.30 -1.42
CA SER A 74 7.24 8.30 -2.00
C SER A 74 7.94 9.22 -1.00
N PRO A 75 9.20 8.90 -0.76
CA PRO A 75 9.62 8.40 0.52
C PRO A 75 9.43 9.44 1.62
N SER A 76 8.63 9.07 2.61
CA SER A 76 8.55 9.88 3.83
C SER A 76 9.96 10.07 4.42
N PRO A 77 10.25 11.23 5.04
CA PRO A 77 11.53 11.46 5.70
C PRO A 77 11.95 10.33 6.64
N ALA A 78 10.99 9.74 7.36
CA ALA A 78 11.23 8.59 8.22
C ALA A 78 11.64 7.33 7.46
N PHE A 79 10.98 7.04 6.33
CA PHE A 79 11.35 5.93 5.47
C PHE A 79 12.76 6.12 4.89
N ILE A 80 13.08 7.33 4.39
CA ILE A 80 14.44 7.67 3.89
C ILE A 80 15.47 7.43 4.99
N ALA A 81 15.16 7.86 6.21
CA ALA A 81 16.04 7.69 7.37
C ALA A 81 16.13 6.23 7.86
N GLY A 82 15.48 5.28 7.20
CA GLY A 82 15.53 3.86 7.56
C GLY A 82 14.81 3.54 8.87
N LEU A 83 13.93 4.42 9.35
CA LEU A 83 13.02 4.12 10.45
C LEU A 83 12.02 3.04 9.99
N LYS A 84 11.59 2.21 10.94
CA LYS A 84 10.68 1.09 10.72
C LYS A 84 9.54 1.15 11.72
N ASP A 85 8.47 0.42 11.38
CA ASP A 85 7.41 0.12 12.33
C ASP A 85 8.03 -0.47 13.60
N TYR A 86 7.51 -0.07 14.76
CA TYR A 86 7.93 -0.49 16.11
C TYR A 86 9.30 0.02 16.56
N ASP A 87 9.93 0.93 15.84
CA ASP A 87 11.04 1.70 16.39
C ASP A 87 10.56 2.64 17.50
N LEU A 88 11.39 2.84 18.52
CA LEU A 88 11.15 3.79 19.60
C LEU A 88 12.10 4.98 19.46
N ILE A 89 11.61 6.13 19.03
CA ILE A 89 12.40 7.36 18.96
C ILE A 89 12.57 7.92 20.36
N ILE A 90 13.81 8.14 20.78
CA ILE A 90 14.13 8.63 22.13
C ILE A 90 14.70 10.05 22.13
N LYS A 91 15.37 10.48 21.06
CA LYS A 91 15.87 11.86 20.91
C LYS A 91 15.78 12.38 19.47
N ILE A 92 15.59 13.69 19.34
CA ILE A 92 15.73 14.44 18.08
C ILE A 92 16.58 15.68 18.35
N ASN A 93 17.67 15.90 17.60
CA ASN A 93 18.62 17.01 17.78
C ASN A 93 19.06 17.17 19.25
N ASP A 94 19.46 16.05 19.87
CA ASP A 94 19.84 15.93 21.29
C ASP A 94 18.72 16.19 22.33
N ILE A 95 17.51 16.53 21.90
CA ILE A 95 16.35 16.74 22.76
C ILE A 95 15.58 15.43 22.93
N THR A 96 15.39 14.98 24.17
CA THR A 96 14.55 13.82 24.49
C THR A 96 13.09 14.05 24.10
N VAL A 97 12.47 13.08 23.43
CA VAL A 97 11.07 13.15 22.96
C VAL A 97 10.21 12.12 23.68
N GLU A 98 9.38 12.57 24.62
CA GLU A 98 8.51 11.69 25.42
C GLU A 98 7.02 11.91 25.16
N THR A 99 6.66 13.01 24.49
CA THR A 99 5.28 13.39 24.21
C THR A 99 5.10 13.75 22.74
N ILE A 100 3.93 13.45 22.18
CA ILE A 100 3.63 13.74 20.77
C ILE A 100 3.69 15.25 20.47
N SER A 101 3.27 16.08 21.44
CA SER A 101 3.36 17.55 21.35
C SER A 101 4.82 18.00 21.19
N LYS A 102 5.74 17.46 22.00
CA LYS A 102 7.16 17.80 21.91
C LYS A 102 7.79 17.29 20.60
N PHE A 103 7.43 16.09 20.18
CA PHE A 103 7.84 15.51 18.90
C PHE A 103 7.42 16.39 17.71
N ASN A 104 6.14 16.74 17.63
CA ASN A 104 5.59 17.59 16.56
C ASN A 104 6.19 19.00 16.59
N LYS A 105 6.40 19.58 17.78
CA LYS A 105 7.02 20.89 17.95
C LYS A 105 8.45 20.91 17.40
N ILE A 106 9.25 19.88 17.67
CA ILE A 106 10.63 19.79 17.16
C ILE A 106 10.63 19.66 15.64
N ILE A 107 9.78 18.79 15.07
CA ILE A 107 9.68 18.63 13.61
C ILE A 107 9.27 19.95 12.95
N SER A 108 8.24 20.59 13.47
CA SER A 108 7.71 21.85 12.91
C SER A 108 8.72 23.00 13.00
N ALA A 109 9.44 23.12 14.13
CA ALA A 109 10.43 24.18 14.35
C ALA A 109 11.66 24.09 13.45
N ASN A 110 11.96 22.90 12.91
CA ASN A 110 13.11 22.70 12.02
C ASN A 110 12.78 22.93 10.55
N GLY A 111 11.49 23.00 10.18
CA GLY A 111 11.06 23.25 8.80
C GLY A 111 11.49 22.15 7.82
N THR A 112 11.47 22.46 6.52
CA THR A 112 11.73 21.47 5.45
C THR A 112 13.16 21.44 4.90
N GLN A 113 14.06 22.26 5.45
CA GLN A 113 15.44 22.39 4.95
C GLN A 113 16.49 21.96 5.97
N LYS A 114 16.11 21.69 7.23
CA LYS A 114 17.04 21.31 8.28
C LYS A 114 17.01 19.81 8.53
N THR A 115 18.18 19.20 8.53
CA THR A 115 18.39 17.81 8.89
C THR A 115 18.17 17.61 10.40
N LEU A 116 17.28 16.68 10.75
CA LEU A 116 17.08 16.19 12.10
C LEU A 116 17.99 15.00 12.37
N ARG A 117 18.75 15.01 13.46
CA ARG A 117 19.42 13.81 14.00
C ARG A 117 18.45 13.07 14.91
N ILE A 118 18.12 11.83 14.57
CA ILE A 118 17.16 11.00 15.28
C ILE A 118 17.89 9.85 15.95
N VAL A 119 17.71 9.71 17.25
CA VAL A 119 18.18 8.56 18.04
C VAL A 119 16.98 7.69 18.37
N TYR A 120 17.07 6.40 18.06
CA TYR A 120 15.98 5.45 18.27
C TYR A 120 16.47 4.09 18.77
N LEU A 121 15.57 3.32 19.37
CA LEU A 121 15.78 1.92 19.69
C LEU A 121 14.99 1.05 18.71
N ARG A 122 15.57 -0.07 18.30
CA ARG A 122 14.92 -1.09 17.47
C ARG A 122 15.02 -2.45 18.12
N MET A 123 13.91 -3.19 18.11
CA MET A 123 13.91 -4.60 18.52
C MET A 123 14.58 -5.46 17.45
N ILE A 124 15.57 -6.25 17.86
CA ILE A 124 16.29 -7.21 17.01
C ILE A 124 16.28 -8.56 17.70
N LYS A 125 16.09 -9.62 16.91
CA LYS A 125 16.16 -11.00 17.39
C LYS A 125 17.61 -11.48 17.32
N GLU A 126 18.22 -11.77 18.47
CA GLU A 126 19.57 -12.34 18.60
C GLU A 126 19.51 -13.58 19.49
N ASN A 127 20.08 -14.70 19.03
CA ASN A 127 20.09 -15.97 19.77
C ASN A 127 18.70 -16.34 20.31
N GLU A 128 17.70 -16.26 19.43
CA GLU A 128 16.29 -16.53 19.70
C GLU A 128 15.57 -15.56 20.65
N LYS A 129 16.26 -14.56 21.20
CA LYS A 129 15.68 -13.54 22.10
C LYS A 129 15.58 -12.18 21.42
N TYR A 130 14.52 -11.44 21.73
CA TYR A 130 14.43 -10.03 21.30
C TYR A 130 15.19 -9.14 22.27
N ILE A 131 15.95 -8.19 21.72
CA ILE A 131 16.64 -7.15 22.49
C ILE A 131 16.45 -5.79 21.81
N TRP A 132 16.51 -4.71 22.60
CA TRP A 132 16.55 -3.36 22.07
C TRP A 132 17.99 -2.96 21.77
N LYS A 133 18.27 -2.59 20.51
CA LYS A 133 19.53 -1.97 20.11
C LYS A 133 19.33 -0.51 19.75
N ARG A 134 20.32 0.31 20.09
CA ARG A 134 20.32 1.74 19.81
C ARG A 134 20.87 2.02 18.41
N PHE A 135 20.21 2.93 17.71
CA PHE A 135 20.57 3.39 16.38
C PHE A 135 20.46 4.92 16.31
N ASP A 136 21.23 5.50 15.39
CA ASP A 136 21.18 6.91 15.05
C ASP A 136 20.92 7.02 13.53
N THR A 137 20.10 7.98 13.13
CA THR A 137 19.83 8.29 11.72
C THR A 137 19.58 9.79 11.53
N THR A 138 19.44 10.23 10.28
CA THR A 138 19.09 11.60 9.93
C THR A 138 17.92 11.66 8.97
N ALA A 139 17.01 12.61 9.17
CA ALA A 139 15.85 12.85 8.31
C ALA A 139 15.68 14.34 8.01
N VAL A 140 15.22 14.69 6.82
CA VAL A 140 14.82 16.05 6.47
C VAL A 140 13.29 16.10 6.37
N PRO A 141 12.58 16.78 7.30
CA PRO A 141 11.12 16.86 7.26
C PRO A 141 10.60 17.52 5.98
N VAL A 142 9.34 17.29 5.63
CA VAL A 142 8.70 17.84 4.43
C VAL A 142 7.30 18.37 4.76
N LYS A 143 6.73 19.23 3.91
CA LYS A 143 5.31 19.62 4.09
C LYS A 143 4.42 18.44 3.74
N TYR A 144 3.29 18.35 4.43
CA TYR A 144 2.32 17.28 4.23
C TYR A 144 1.81 17.26 2.78
N LYS A 145 1.54 18.42 2.18
CA LYS A 145 1.19 18.51 0.75
C LYS A 145 2.28 18.04 -0.20
N ASP A 146 3.56 18.11 0.18
CA ASP A 146 4.66 17.66 -0.68
C ASP A 146 4.79 16.14 -0.63
N LEU A 147 4.43 15.51 0.49
CA LEU A 147 4.20 14.06 0.56
C LEU A 147 3.02 13.63 -0.31
N LEU A 148 1.98 14.45 -0.38
CA LEU A 148 0.79 14.22 -1.21
C LEU A 148 0.96 14.66 -2.68
N LYS A 149 1.90 15.55 -3.01
CA LYS A 149 2.20 15.94 -4.40
C LYS A 149 2.99 14.87 -5.14
N ASN A 150 3.92 14.21 -4.47
CA ASN A 150 4.56 13.00 -4.98
C ASN A 150 3.56 11.83 -5.21
N TYR A 151 2.33 11.99 -4.74
CA TYR A 151 1.22 11.06 -4.94
C TYR A 151 0.36 11.44 -6.16
N THR A 152 0.14 12.74 -6.43
CA THR A 152 -0.64 13.25 -7.58
C THR A 152 0.19 13.51 -8.84
N GLU A 153 1.47 13.89 -8.74
CA GLU A 153 2.37 14.02 -9.91
C GLU A 153 2.66 12.66 -10.59
N ARG A 154 2.35 11.53 -9.95
CA ARG A 154 2.35 10.21 -10.62
C ARG A 154 1.22 10.05 -11.65
N GLU A 155 0.11 10.78 -11.52
CA GLU A 155 -0.93 10.85 -12.56
C GLU A 155 -0.54 11.84 -13.68
N PHE A 156 0.29 12.84 -13.37
CA PHE A 156 0.68 13.86 -14.35
C PHE A 156 1.90 13.45 -15.20
N ILE A 157 2.82 12.65 -14.65
CA ILE A 157 3.97 12.13 -15.41
C ILE A 157 3.54 11.16 -16.53
N GLU A 158 2.33 10.60 -16.47
CA GLU A 158 1.75 9.82 -17.57
C GLU A 158 1.39 10.69 -18.80
N ASN A 159 1.35 12.02 -18.69
CA ASN A 159 1.10 12.95 -19.80
C ASN A 159 2.28 13.86 -20.19
N ALA A 160 3.42 13.79 -19.47
CA ALA A 160 4.56 14.67 -19.69
C ALA A 160 5.80 13.92 -20.22
N ILE A 161 5.62 13.06 -21.22
CA ILE A 161 6.70 12.79 -22.18
C ILE A 161 6.69 13.91 -23.22
N SER A 162 7.08 15.12 -22.80
CA SER A 162 7.76 16.10 -23.64
C SER A 162 8.07 17.35 -22.81
N THR A 163 9.33 17.81 -22.90
CA THR A 163 9.86 19.12 -22.45
C THR A 163 9.79 19.35 -20.93
N ASP A 164 10.88 19.59 -20.20
CA ASP A 164 11.89 20.61 -20.50
C ASP A 164 13.23 20.32 -19.80
N ALA A 165 14.32 20.70 -20.47
CA ALA A 165 15.69 20.43 -20.04
C ALA A 165 16.32 21.67 -19.39
N SER A 166 16.27 21.76 -18.07
CA SER A 166 17.30 22.48 -17.30
C SER A 166 17.12 22.19 -15.81
N GLN A 167 18.19 21.76 -15.13
CA GLN A 167 18.33 21.49 -13.67
C GLN A 167 18.42 20.02 -13.22
N ALA A 168 19.19 19.16 -13.91
CA ALA A 168 19.53 17.83 -13.35
C ALA A 168 20.92 17.35 -13.80
N SER A 169 21.98 17.79 -13.12
CA SER A 169 23.27 17.10 -13.18
C SER A 169 23.27 15.95 -12.17
N ASN A 170 23.28 14.72 -12.70
CA ASN A 170 23.65 13.41 -12.10
C ASN A 170 22.58 12.38 -11.72
N ASN A 171 21.27 12.61 -11.90
CA ASN A 171 20.24 11.59 -11.59
C ASN A 171 19.32 11.24 -12.77
N ARG A 172 19.89 10.97 -13.95
CA ARG A 172 19.11 10.38 -15.04
C ARG A 172 18.84 8.90 -14.74
N PRO A 173 17.64 8.37 -15.00
CA PRO A 173 17.37 6.95 -14.87
C PRO A 173 18.36 6.14 -15.71
N ASN A 174 18.90 5.06 -15.14
CA ASN A 174 19.70 4.08 -15.86
C ASN A 174 18.88 2.81 -16.02
N TRP A 175 18.12 2.74 -17.11
CA TRP A 175 17.20 1.64 -17.37
C TRP A 175 17.94 0.38 -17.80
N VAL A 176 17.85 -0.65 -16.97
CA VAL A 176 18.42 -1.98 -17.25
C VAL A 176 17.34 -3.02 -17.32
N LYS A 177 17.46 -3.93 -18.29
CA LYS A 177 16.46 -4.96 -18.55
C LYS A 177 16.32 -5.89 -17.34
N LEU A 178 15.09 -6.17 -16.92
CA LEU A 178 14.84 -6.99 -15.73
C LEU A 178 15.24 -8.46 -15.93
N THR A 179 14.86 -9.05 -17.06
CA THR A 179 15.30 -10.38 -17.51
C THR A 179 15.09 -10.52 -19.03
N GLU A 180 15.63 -11.59 -19.62
CA GLU A 180 15.45 -11.90 -21.03
C GLU A 180 13.97 -12.16 -21.37
N GLY A 181 13.51 -11.70 -22.54
CA GLY A 181 12.11 -11.84 -22.96
C GLY A 181 11.12 -10.86 -22.32
N VAL A 182 11.61 -9.95 -21.48
CA VAL A 182 10.78 -8.97 -20.78
C VAL A 182 11.14 -7.56 -21.22
N GLU A 183 10.18 -6.81 -21.77
CA GLU A 183 10.31 -5.36 -22.07
C GLU A 183 9.96 -4.48 -20.87
N ILE A 184 10.28 -4.98 -19.66
CA ILE A 184 10.29 -4.21 -18.43
C ILE A 184 11.73 -3.98 -18.01
N TYR A 185 12.04 -2.72 -17.74
CA TYR A 185 13.34 -2.27 -17.28
C TYR A 185 13.21 -1.82 -15.83
N TYR A 186 14.31 -1.84 -15.10
CA TYR A 186 14.41 -1.20 -13.79
C TYR A 186 15.47 -0.11 -13.82
N ASP A 187 15.24 0.95 -13.04
CA ASP A 187 16.19 2.04 -12.91
C ASP A 187 17.28 1.69 -11.90
N GLN A 188 18.51 1.43 -12.38
CA GLN A 188 19.69 1.17 -11.54
C GLN A 188 20.10 2.37 -10.70
N ASN A 189 19.76 3.59 -11.14
CA ASN A 189 20.03 4.83 -10.40
C ASN A 189 18.89 5.18 -9.43
N TYR A 190 17.85 4.34 -9.33
CA TYR A 190 16.80 4.54 -8.35
C TYR A 190 17.41 4.50 -6.95
N GLN A 191 17.14 5.52 -6.15
CA GLN A 191 17.77 5.73 -4.84
C GLN A 191 17.62 4.55 -3.85
N TYR A 192 16.69 3.62 -4.08
CA TYR A 192 16.49 2.42 -3.25
C TYR A 192 16.99 1.13 -3.87
N HIS A 193 17.59 1.19 -5.07
CA HIS A 193 18.26 0.04 -5.65
C HIS A 193 19.53 -0.30 -4.82
N PRO A 194 19.83 -1.59 -4.56
CA PRO A 194 19.17 -2.79 -5.06
C PRO A 194 18.10 -3.35 -4.11
N ALA A 195 17.64 -2.66 -3.07
CA ALA A 195 16.59 -3.20 -2.19
C ALA A 195 15.21 -3.20 -2.87
N GLU A 196 14.94 -2.16 -3.66
CA GLU A 196 13.73 -1.98 -4.45
C GLU A 196 14.09 -1.51 -5.86
N MET A 197 13.37 -2.02 -6.85
CA MET A 197 13.50 -1.69 -8.25
C MET A 197 12.30 -0.86 -8.69
N LYS A 198 12.54 0.35 -9.20
CA LYS A 198 11.53 1.12 -9.91
C LYS A 198 11.45 0.61 -11.34
N LEU A 199 10.30 0.06 -11.72
CA LEU A 199 10.07 -0.55 -13.02
C LEU A 199 9.60 0.49 -14.05
N SER A 200 9.85 0.22 -15.33
CA SER A 200 9.44 1.07 -16.45
C SER A 200 7.93 1.15 -16.64
N ASN A 201 7.16 0.20 -16.09
CA ASN A 201 5.69 0.26 -16.00
C ASN A 201 5.19 1.08 -14.80
N GLY A 202 6.09 1.80 -14.12
CA GLY A 202 5.79 2.64 -12.96
C GLY A 202 5.65 1.89 -11.64
N MET A 203 5.74 0.55 -11.64
CA MET A 203 5.58 -0.27 -10.44
C MET A 203 6.88 -0.36 -9.64
N LEU A 204 6.76 -0.78 -8.38
CA LEU A 204 7.89 -1.05 -7.50
C LEU A 204 7.98 -2.56 -7.28
N LEU A 205 9.18 -3.11 -7.46
CA LEU A 205 9.46 -4.53 -7.23
C LEU A 205 10.59 -4.66 -6.22
N ARG A 206 10.34 -5.33 -5.10
CA ARG A 206 11.40 -5.60 -4.14
C ARG A 206 12.34 -6.66 -4.68
N SER A 207 13.63 -6.47 -4.49
CA SER A 207 14.61 -7.44 -4.98
C SER A 207 14.54 -8.76 -4.26
N GLU A 208 14.07 -8.78 -3.01
CA GLU A 208 13.77 -10.03 -2.30
C GLU A 208 12.61 -10.79 -2.97
N ASP A 209 11.50 -10.12 -3.29
CA ASP A 209 10.35 -10.74 -3.96
C ASP A 209 10.73 -11.28 -5.36
N TRP A 210 11.54 -10.49 -6.08
CA TRP A 210 12.13 -10.91 -7.35
C TRP A 210 13.00 -12.16 -7.20
N THR A 211 14.00 -12.12 -6.33
CA THR A 211 15.02 -13.17 -6.20
C THR A 211 14.45 -14.45 -5.59
N ASN A 212 13.54 -14.34 -4.62
CA ASN A 212 13.06 -15.50 -3.88
C ASN A 212 12.07 -16.37 -4.65
N CYS A 213 11.23 -15.78 -5.49
CA CYS A 213 10.14 -16.53 -6.11
C CYS A 213 9.79 -16.09 -7.53
N LEU A 214 9.71 -14.78 -7.78
CA LEU A 214 9.13 -14.29 -9.02
C LEU A 214 10.04 -14.54 -10.22
N LYS A 215 11.36 -14.40 -10.07
CA LYS A 215 12.32 -14.62 -11.16
C LYS A 215 12.21 -16.04 -11.71
N GLY A 216 12.29 -17.05 -10.85
CA GLY A 216 12.21 -18.46 -11.27
C GLY A 216 10.85 -18.80 -11.91
N PHE A 217 9.76 -18.23 -11.38
CA PHE A 217 8.44 -18.39 -11.98
C PHE A 217 8.37 -17.79 -13.39
N VAL A 218 8.80 -16.53 -13.57
CA VAL A 218 8.79 -15.85 -14.87
C VAL A 218 9.73 -16.53 -15.87
N GLU A 219 10.91 -16.97 -15.43
CA GLU A 219 11.88 -17.63 -16.30
C GLU A 219 11.41 -19.03 -16.75
N SER A 220 10.50 -19.67 -16.01
CA SER A 220 9.85 -20.92 -16.43
C SER A 220 8.87 -20.76 -17.60
N ILE A 221 8.48 -19.52 -17.92
CA ILE A 221 7.58 -19.18 -19.03
C ILE A 221 8.43 -18.84 -20.27
N PRO A 222 8.02 -19.21 -21.50
CA PRO A 222 8.79 -18.87 -22.69
C PRO A 222 9.03 -17.37 -22.85
N ALA A 223 10.23 -17.02 -23.31
CA ALA A 223 10.73 -15.65 -23.32
C ALA A 223 9.74 -14.65 -23.96
N ASN A 224 9.12 -15.00 -25.08
CA ASN A 224 8.15 -14.15 -25.79
C ASN A 224 6.82 -13.91 -25.07
N LYS A 225 6.55 -14.62 -23.96
CA LYS A 225 5.32 -14.53 -23.16
C LYS A 225 5.57 -13.89 -21.78
N ARG A 226 6.84 -13.71 -21.38
CA ARG A 226 7.19 -13.27 -20.02
C ARG A 226 6.68 -11.87 -19.70
N TYR A 227 6.69 -10.96 -20.68
CA TYR A 227 6.25 -9.57 -20.51
C TYR A 227 4.85 -9.47 -19.91
N ASP A 228 3.86 -10.12 -20.53
CA ASP A 228 2.46 -10.04 -20.09
C ASP A 228 2.30 -10.53 -18.65
N VAL A 229 3.04 -11.57 -18.28
CA VAL A 229 2.99 -12.16 -16.94
C VAL A 229 3.63 -11.26 -15.90
N ILE A 230 4.81 -10.69 -16.17
CA ILE A 230 5.46 -9.80 -15.21
C ILE A 230 4.72 -8.46 -15.07
N ASP A 231 4.16 -7.93 -16.16
CA ASP A 231 3.38 -6.68 -16.10
C ASP A 231 2.12 -6.87 -15.25
N GLY A 232 1.40 -7.99 -15.45
CA GLY A 232 0.25 -8.34 -14.63
C GLY A 232 0.62 -8.49 -13.15
N ILE A 233 1.58 -9.36 -12.82
CA ILE A 233 1.93 -9.66 -11.42
C ILE A 233 2.42 -8.42 -10.66
N THR A 234 3.26 -7.58 -11.27
CA THR A 234 3.87 -6.42 -10.58
C THR A 234 2.88 -5.30 -10.25
N ARG A 235 1.66 -5.34 -10.79
CA ARG A 235 0.57 -4.40 -10.46
C ARG A 235 -0.25 -4.81 -9.24
N PHE A 236 -0.01 -6.00 -8.70
CA PHE A 236 -0.75 -6.58 -7.59
C PHE A 236 0.16 -6.78 -6.39
N TYR A 237 -0.43 -6.90 -5.20
CA TYR A 237 0.30 -7.54 -4.11
C TYR A 237 0.40 -9.01 -4.46
N PHE A 238 1.59 -9.58 -4.34
CA PHE A 238 1.78 -11.00 -4.57
C PHE A 238 2.66 -11.60 -3.48
N ASN A 239 2.43 -12.89 -3.23
CA ASN A 239 3.28 -13.70 -2.37
C ASN A 239 3.36 -15.11 -2.93
N TYR A 240 4.51 -15.74 -2.75
CA TYR A 240 4.67 -17.14 -3.11
C TYR A 240 4.22 -18.04 -1.97
N ASP A 241 3.24 -18.89 -2.26
CA ASP A 241 2.79 -19.95 -1.37
C ASP A 241 3.66 -21.19 -1.63
N LYS A 242 4.51 -21.52 -0.65
CA LYS A 242 5.44 -22.65 -0.75
C LYS A 242 4.74 -24.01 -0.71
N PHE A 243 3.57 -24.11 -0.09
CA PHE A 243 2.81 -25.36 -0.01
C PHE A 243 2.11 -25.64 -1.33
N GLU A 244 1.43 -24.63 -1.86
CA GLU A 244 0.70 -24.72 -3.13
C GLU A 244 1.59 -24.53 -4.37
N LYS A 245 2.87 -24.13 -4.17
CA LYS A 245 3.82 -23.75 -5.21
C LYS A 245 3.22 -22.76 -6.22
N ALA A 246 2.49 -21.78 -5.70
CA ALA A 246 1.71 -20.83 -6.49
C ALA A 246 2.00 -19.40 -6.07
N ILE A 247 2.00 -18.48 -7.03
CA ILE A 247 1.97 -17.05 -6.73
C ILE A 247 0.53 -16.68 -6.41
N LYS A 248 0.23 -16.35 -5.15
CA LYS A 248 -1.03 -15.73 -4.79
C LYS A 248 -0.95 -14.25 -5.12
N PHE A 249 -2.01 -13.68 -5.67
CA PHE A 249 -2.10 -12.26 -5.96
C PHE A 249 -3.43 -11.69 -5.48
N GLU A 250 -3.42 -10.42 -5.11
CA GLU A 250 -4.60 -9.68 -4.69
C GLU A 250 -4.36 -8.17 -4.85
N PRO A 251 -5.41 -7.33 -4.72
CA PRO A 251 -5.29 -5.90 -4.92
C PRO A 251 -4.24 -5.31 -3.98
N LEU A 252 -3.52 -4.28 -4.44
CA LEU A 252 -2.42 -3.70 -3.67
C LEU A 252 -2.90 -3.24 -2.28
N ARG A 253 -2.31 -3.81 -1.23
CA ARG A 253 -2.63 -3.51 0.17
C ARG A 253 -1.94 -2.25 0.71
N TYR A 254 -1.50 -1.37 -0.18
CA TYR A 254 -0.86 -0.11 0.19
C TYR A 254 -1.89 0.80 0.83
N ILE A 255 -1.62 1.37 2.02
CA ILE A 255 -2.57 2.25 2.73
C ILE A 255 -2.96 3.48 1.90
N SER A 256 -2.11 3.92 0.98
CA SER A 256 -2.41 4.94 -0.02
C SER A 256 -2.50 4.38 -1.43
N GLY A 257 -2.70 3.08 -1.61
CA GLY A 257 -2.91 2.50 -2.93
C GLY A 257 -4.30 2.84 -3.44
N PRO A 258 -4.56 2.70 -4.75
CA PRO A 258 -5.90 2.95 -5.32
C PRO A 258 -6.98 2.04 -4.72
N TYR A 259 -6.59 0.95 -4.04
CA TYR A 259 -7.48 -0.02 -3.42
C TYR A 259 -7.61 0.12 -1.90
N ALA A 260 -6.87 1.04 -1.27
CA ALA A 260 -6.98 1.27 0.17
C ALA A 260 -7.90 2.42 0.48
N SER A 261 -8.60 2.25 1.59
CA SER A 261 -9.52 3.24 2.12
C SER A 261 -10.57 3.73 1.11
N ASN A 262 -10.94 2.90 0.13
CA ASN A 262 -11.89 3.23 -0.93
C ASN A 262 -12.68 2.00 -1.37
N SER A 263 -13.84 2.24 -1.97
CA SER A 263 -14.50 1.22 -2.79
C SER A 263 -13.62 0.88 -4.00
N TYR A 264 -13.65 -0.36 -4.48
CA TYR A 264 -12.86 -0.76 -5.64
C TYR A 264 -13.39 -2.01 -6.34
N ILE A 265 -12.88 -2.22 -7.55
CA ILE A 265 -12.97 -3.45 -8.32
C ILE A 265 -11.57 -3.89 -8.73
N SER A 266 -11.26 -5.17 -8.57
CA SER A 266 -9.93 -5.71 -8.90
C SER A 266 -9.96 -7.24 -8.96
N LEU A 267 -8.82 -7.86 -9.24
CA LEU A 267 -8.68 -9.31 -9.26
C LEU A 267 -7.96 -9.84 -8.01
N LYS A 268 -8.30 -11.06 -7.61
CA LYS A 268 -7.48 -11.84 -6.69
C LYS A 268 -7.42 -13.29 -7.14
N GLY A 269 -6.38 -14.01 -6.76
CA GLY A 269 -6.26 -15.39 -7.19
C GLY A 269 -4.90 -16.02 -6.94
N SER A 270 -4.61 -17.03 -7.75
CA SER A 270 -3.34 -17.72 -7.75
C SER A 270 -2.91 -18.14 -9.15
N LEU A 271 -1.61 -18.08 -9.39
CA LEU A 271 -0.95 -18.47 -10.63
C LEU A 271 0.05 -19.60 -10.35
N THR A 272 -0.05 -20.68 -11.12
CA THR A 272 1.05 -21.63 -11.34
C THR A 272 1.51 -21.47 -12.79
N ASN A 273 2.53 -22.24 -13.20
CA ASN A 273 3.00 -22.23 -14.59
C ASN A 273 2.04 -22.93 -15.58
N GLN A 274 0.99 -23.59 -15.08
CA GLN A 274 0.05 -24.38 -15.89
C GLN A 274 -1.42 -24.02 -15.65
N LYS A 275 -1.72 -23.42 -14.50
CA LYS A 275 -3.10 -23.18 -14.06
C LYS A 275 -3.20 -21.83 -13.40
N THR A 276 -4.31 -21.16 -13.68
CA THR A 276 -4.71 -19.95 -12.98
C THR A 276 -6.06 -20.17 -12.32
N GLN A 277 -6.24 -19.51 -11.18
CA GLN A 277 -7.54 -19.35 -10.54
C GLN A 277 -7.66 -17.88 -10.19
N ALA A 278 -8.71 -17.22 -10.67
CA ALA A 278 -8.88 -15.80 -10.46
C ALA A 278 -10.35 -15.49 -10.19
N LEU A 279 -10.56 -14.55 -9.28
CA LEU A 279 -11.86 -14.04 -8.87
C LEU A 279 -11.87 -12.54 -9.11
N LEU A 280 -12.97 -12.04 -9.67
CA LEU A 280 -13.28 -10.62 -9.63
C LEU A 280 -13.73 -10.27 -8.22
N LYS A 281 -13.00 -9.38 -7.54
CA LYS A 281 -13.37 -8.81 -6.25
C LYS A 281 -14.00 -7.44 -6.47
N VAL A 282 -15.18 -7.24 -5.90
CA VAL A 282 -15.82 -5.93 -5.81
C VAL A 282 -16.02 -5.61 -4.34
N GLN A 283 -15.57 -4.43 -3.91
CA GLN A 283 -15.60 -4.02 -2.51
C GLN A 283 -16.19 -2.62 -2.40
N TYR A 284 -17.21 -2.47 -1.56
CA TYR A 284 -17.67 -1.21 -1.01
C TYR A 284 -16.83 -0.86 0.22
N MET A 285 -16.53 0.42 0.38
CA MET A 285 -16.04 0.98 1.63
C MET A 285 -16.74 2.31 1.92
N GLY A 286 -17.12 2.53 3.17
CA GLY A 286 -17.72 3.79 3.62
C GLY A 286 -17.89 3.88 5.13
N ASP A 287 -18.56 4.94 5.58
CA ASP A 287 -18.76 5.24 7.00
C ASP A 287 -19.91 4.44 7.64
N SER A 288 -20.75 3.81 6.82
CA SER A 288 -21.91 3.05 7.29
C SER A 288 -22.19 1.85 6.41
N TRP A 289 -22.71 0.79 7.05
CA TRP A 289 -23.16 -0.42 6.36
C TRP A 289 -24.32 -0.09 5.45
N ILE A 290 -24.23 -0.54 4.20
CA ILE A 290 -25.36 -0.53 3.27
C ILE A 290 -26.07 -1.88 3.26
N PHE A 291 -25.45 -2.91 3.84
CA PHE A 291 -25.92 -4.30 3.81
C PHE A 291 -26.19 -4.74 2.38
N ALA A 292 -25.19 -4.55 1.51
CA ALA A 292 -25.29 -4.85 0.10
C ALA A 292 -25.69 -6.32 -0.09
N ASP A 293 -26.64 -6.54 -0.99
CA ASP A 293 -27.11 -7.85 -1.41
C ASP A 293 -27.09 -8.00 -2.94
N ARG A 294 -26.86 -6.90 -3.68
CA ARG A 294 -26.77 -6.85 -5.14
C ARG A 294 -25.77 -5.78 -5.60
N ILE A 295 -25.30 -5.94 -6.85
CA ILE A 295 -24.49 -4.96 -7.56
C ILE A 295 -25.15 -4.67 -8.91
N LYS A 296 -25.18 -3.40 -9.30
CA LYS A 296 -25.44 -2.97 -10.68
C LYS A 296 -24.19 -2.29 -11.23
N ILE A 297 -23.80 -2.65 -12.44
CA ILE A 297 -22.65 -2.07 -13.13
C ILE A 297 -23.16 -1.45 -14.43
N VAL A 298 -22.78 -0.20 -14.67
CA VAL A 298 -22.96 0.48 -15.95
C VAL A 298 -21.56 0.77 -16.50
N ALA A 299 -21.32 0.42 -17.75
CA ALA A 299 -20.06 0.59 -18.46
C ALA A 299 -20.36 1.12 -19.86
N ASP A 300 -20.27 2.44 -20.05
CA ASP A 300 -20.85 3.15 -21.20
C ASP A 300 -22.32 2.72 -21.45
N ASP A 301 -22.63 2.18 -22.64
CA ASP A 301 -23.97 1.70 -23.02
C ASP A 301 -24.32 0.30 -22.48
N PHE A 302 -23.37 -0.38 -21.85
CA PHE A 302 -23.58 -1.71 -21.27
C PHE A 302 -24.07 -1.60 -19.83
N SER A 303 -25.09 -2.38 -19.48
CA SER A 303 -25.55 -2.51 -18.10
C SER A 303 -25.68 -3.97 -17.69
N TRP A 304 -25.29 -4.25 -16.46
CA TRP A 304 -25.39 -5.58 -15.86
C TRP A 304 -25.84 -5.47 -14.41
N GLN A 305 -26.60 -6.45 -13.95
CA GLN A 305 -27.04 -6.52 -12.57
C GLN A 305 -26.87 -7.95 -12.05
N SER A 306 -26.31 -8.06 -10.85
CA SER A 306 -26.18 -9.36 -10.18
C SER A 306 -27.54 -9.88 -9.71
N PRO A 307 -27.71 -11.20 -9.57
CA PRO A 307 -28.73 -11.73 -8.68
C PRO A 307 -28.46 -11.28 -7.23
N THR A 308 -29.36 -11.62 -6.31
CA THR A 308 -29.06 -11.50 -4.88
C THR A 308 -27.88 -12.42 -4.55
N ILE A 309 -26.83 -11.86 -3.95
CA ILE A 309 -25.56 -12.54 -3.66
C ILE A 309 -25.11 -12.27 -2.23
N GLU A 310 -24.25 -13.14 -1.73
CA GLU A 310 -23.62 -12.94 -0.43
C GLU A 310 -22.53 -11.87 -0.49
N PHE A 311 -22.54 -11.00 0.52
CA PHE A 311 -21.46 -10.08 0.82
C PHE A 311 -20.81 -10.45 2.14
N TYR A 312 -19.49 -10.55 2.10
CA TYR A 312 -18.66 -10.60 3.29
C TYR A 312 -18.50 -9.20 3.86
N ARG A 313 -18.40 -9.10 5.18
CA ARG A 313 -18.42 -7.83 5.92
C ARG A 313 -17.34 -7.82 6.98
N ASP A 314 -16.61 -6.73 7.09
CA ASP A 314 -15.64 -6.51 8.16
C ASP A 314 -15.43 -4.98 8.37
N SER A 315 -14.89 -4.58 9.51
CA SER A 315 -14.83 -3.17 9.92
C SER A 315 -13.68 -2.85 10.85
N THR A 316 -13.20 -1.62 10.78
CA THR A 316 -12.35 -1.00 11.82
C THR A 316 -12.97 0.34 12.25
N SER A 317 -12.42 1.47 11.81
CA SER A 317 -13.04 2.80 11.90
C SER A 317 -13.98 3.11 10.73
N VAL A 318 -13.88 2.33 9.66
CA VAL A 318 -14.75 2.33 8.48
C VAL A 318 -15.27 0.92 8.25
N VAL A 319 -16.34 0.78 7.47
CA VAL A 319 -16.89 -0.52 7.11
C VAL A 319 -16.51 -0.89 5.69
N TRP A 320 -16.35 -2.18 5.41
CA TRP A 320 -16.25 -2.67 4.04
C TRP A 320 -17.08 -3.92 3.82
N GLU A 321 -17.75 -3.94 2.67
CA GLU A 321 -18.56 -5.05 2.19
C GLU A 321 -18.00 -5.52 0.86
N TYR A 322 -17.74 -6.81 0.69
CA TYR A 322 -17.17 -7.31 -0.55
C TYR A 322 -17.76 -8.64 -0.98
N THR A 323 -17.70 -8.90 -2.27
CA THR A 323 -18.11 -10.15 -2.87
C THR A 323 -17.09 -10.60 -3.94
N TYR A 324 -17.23 -11.84 -4.38
CA TYR A 324 -16.38 -12.45 -5.39
C TYR A 324 -17.21 -13.05 -6.51
N PHE A 325 -16.76 -12.85 -7.74
CA PHE A 325 -17.29 -13.54 -8.91
C PHE A 325 -16.19 -14.40 -9.54
N ASP A 326 -16.52 -15.64 -9.89
CA ASP A 326 -15.57 -16.54 -10.53
C ASP A 326 -15.31 -16.13 -11.98
N LEU A 327 -14.05 -15.83 -12.33
CA LEU A 327 -13.68 -15.50 -13.70
C LEU A 327 -13.75 -16.70 -14.66
N ALA A 328 -13.84 -17.92 -14.15
CA ALA A 328 -14.13 -19.08 -14.99
C ALA A 328 -15.56 -19.06 -15.55
N ASN A 329 -16.47 -18.27 -14.98
CA ASN A 329 -17.81 -18.06 -15.54
C ASN A 329 -17.72 -17.13 -16.77
N PRO A 330 -18.14 -17.58 -17.97
CA PRO A 330 -18.07 -16.78 -19.20
C PRO A 330 -18.84 -15.45 -19.13
N GLU A 331 -19.95 -15.38 -18.41
CA GLU A 331 -20.73 -14.15 -18.24
C GLU A 331 -19.95 -13.12 -17.42
N ILE A 332 -19.29 -13.56 -16.35
CA ILE A 332 -18.43 -12.71 -15.51
C ILE A 332 -17.21 -12.28 -16.30
N ARG A 333 -16.59 -13.18 -17.08
CA ARG A 333 -15.46 -12.82 -17.94
C ARG A 333 -15.85 -11.73 -18.94
N ASN A 334 -16.97 -11.90 -19.64
CA ASN A 334 -17.49 -10.91 -20.58
C ASN A 334 -17.82 -9.56 -19.89
N LEU A 335 -18.39 -9.59 -18.68
CA LEU A 335 -18.60 -8.39 -17.86
C LEU A 335 -17.27 -7.66 -17.60
N VAL A 336 -16.21 -8.38 -17.22
CA VAL A 336 -14.90 -7.76 -16.96
C VAL A 336 -14.29 -7.17 -18.24
N ASP A 337 -14.42 -7.86 -19.37
CA ASP A 337 -13.97 -7.35 -20.66
C ASP A 337 -14.71 -6.03 -21.02
N LYS A 338 -16.03 -5.94 -20.75
CA LYS A 338 -16.80 -4.70 -20.92
C LYS A 338 -16.29 -3.58 -20.01
N ILE A 339 -16.05 -3.87 -18.73
CA ILE A 339 -15.52 -2.89 -17.76
C ILE A 339 -14.16 -2.34 -18.22
N ILE A 340 -13.25 -3.19 -18.69
CA ILE A 340 -11.92 -2.76 -19.14
C ILE A 340 -12.01 -1.88 -20.38
N SER A 341 -12.89 -2.22 -21.32
CA SER A 341 -13.02 -1.52 -22.60
C SER A 341 -13.76 -0.18 -22.51
N ALA A 342 -14.55 0.02 -21.46
CA ALA A 342 -15.41 1.18 -21.34
C ALA A 342 -14.64 2.44 -20.93
N ASN A 343 -15.12 3.60 -21.38
CA ASN A 343 -14.58 4.89 -20.98
C ASN A 343 -15.00 5.22 -19.55
N GLU A 344 -16.30 5.10 -19.26
CA GLU A 344 -16.89 5.37 -17.94
C GLU A 344 -17.51 4.10 -17.37
N VAL A 345 -17.23 3.83 -16.09
CA VAL A 345 -17.80 2.67 -15.39
C VAL A 345 -18.23 3.08 -14.00
N VAL A 346 -19.50 2.81 -13.66
CA VAL A 346 -20.08 3.05 -12.35
C VAL A 346 -20.58 1.75 -11.76
N ILE A 347 -20.19 1.47 -10.52
CA ILE A 347 -20.66 0.35 -9.72
C ILE A 347 -21.60 0.88 -8.64
N ARG A 348 -22.86 0.45 -8.68
CA ARG A 348 -23.83 0.69 -7.61
C ARG A 348 -23.93 -0.54 -6.72
N PHE A 349 -23.56 -0.39 -5.47
CA PHE A 349 -23.84 -1.36 -4.41
C PHE A 349 -25.25 -1.10 -3.87
N ILE A 350 -26.09 -2.14 -3.82
CA ILE A 350 -27.49 -2.02 -3.46
C ILE A 350 -27.75 -2.89 -2.23
N GLY A 351 -28.29 -2.30 -1.17
CA GLY A 351 -28.85 -3.01 -0.02
C GLY A 351 -30.35 -2.78 0.13
N PRO A 352 -30.96 -3.26 1.21
CA PRO A 352 -32.42 -3.19 1.42
C PRO A 352 -32.98 -1.77 1.51
N GLN A 353 -32.20 -0.82 2.04
CA GLN A 353 -32.65 0.56 2.31
C GLN A 353 -31.80 1.62 1.60
N TYR A 354 -30.53 1.31 1.30
CA TYR A 354 -29.56 2.28 0.81
C TYR A 354 -28.79 1.73 -0.38
N TYR A 355 -28.17 2.64 -1.13
CA TYR A 355 -27.22 2.31 -2.17
C TYR A 355 -25.99 3.22 -2.07
N SER A 356 -24.88 2.78 -2.65
CA SER A 356 -23.68 3.61 -2.84
C SER A 356 -23.15 3.42 -4.25
N ASP A 357 -22.75 4.52 -4.88
CA ASP A 357 -22.13 4.51 -6.20
C ASP A 357 -20.62 4.65 -6.08
N PHE A 358 -19.91 4.03 -7.02
CA PHE A 358 -18.47 4.07 -7.13
C PHE A 358 -18.06 4.17 -8.60
N ASP A 359 -17.48 5.30 -8.97
CA ASP A 359 -16.87 5.51 -10.28
C ASP A 359 -15.52 4.79 -10.33
N VAL A 360 -15.38 3.84 -11.27
CA VAL A 360 -14.18 3.01 -11.39
C VAL A 360 -13.06 3.80 -12.09
N PRO A 361 -11.93 4.08 -11.41
CA PRO A 361 -10.84 4.81 -12.03
C PRO A 361 -10.18 3.99 -13.15
N ASN A 362 -9.65 4.69 -14.17
CA ASN A 362 -8.87 4.08 -15.26
C ASN A 362 -7.75 3.18 -14.74
N ARG A 363 -7.13 3.55 -13.63
CA ARG A 363 -6.08 2.76 -13.00
C ARG A 363 -6.50 1.33 -12.69
N MET A 364 -7.71 1.14 -12.15
CA MET A 364 -8.21 -0.20 -11.80
C MET A 364 -8.48 -1.02 -13.08
N LYS A 365 -9.06 -0.40 -14.11
CA LYS A 365 -9.27 -1.04 -15.42
C LYS A 365 -7.95 -1.51 -16.03
N THR A 366 -6.92 -0.67 -16.02
CA THR A 366 -5.58 -1.01 -16.52
C THR A 366 -4.94 -2.15 -15.75
N ASP A 367 -5.03 -2.15 -14.42
CA ASP A 367 -4.47 -3.23 -13.59
C ASP A 367 -5.19 -4.56 -13.85
N ILE A 368 -6.53 -4.56 -13.95
CA ILE A 368 -7.31 -5.75 -14.30
C ILE A 368 -6.93 -6.25 -15.70
N ALA A 369 -6.81 -5.36 -16.69
CA ALA A 369 -6.46 -5.72 -18.07
C ALA A 369 -5.09 -6.42 -18.16
N ALA A 370 -4.09 -5.86 -17.49
CA ALA A 370 -2.74 -6.44 -17.44
C ALA A 370 -2.75 -7.84 -16.81
N MET A 371 -3.48 -8.02 -15.70
CA MET A 371 -3.58 -9.32 -15.05
C MET A 371 -4.40 -10.34 -15.86
N LEU A 372 -5.46 -9.93 -16.56
CA LEU A 372 -6.17 -10.83 -17.49
C LEU A 372 -5.26 -11.29 -18.62
N LYS A 373 -4.41 -10.40 -19.15
CA LYS A 373 -3.43 -10.76 -20.18
C LYS A 373 -2.40 -11.76 -19.64
N ALA A 374 -1.93 -11.59 -18.41
CA ALA A 374 -1.08 -12.57 -17.73
C ALA A 374 -1.78 -13.93 -17.58
N ILE A 375 -3.03 -13.93 -17.14
CA ILE A 375 -3.85 -15.14 -16.94
C ILE A 375 -4.05 -15.89 -18.27
N ASP A 376 -4.45 -15.18 -19.33
CA ASP A 376 -4.68 -15.77 -20.64
C ASP A 376 -3.38 -16.33 -21.24
N THR A 377 -2.25 -15.67 -20.98
CA THR A 377 -0.93 -16.11 -21.42
C THR A 377 -0.52 -17.43 -20.76
N ILE A 378 -0.83 -17.59 -19.47
CA ILE A 378 -0.55 -18.82 -18.71
C ILE A 378 -1.50 -19.95 -19.11
N ASN A 379 -2.80 -19.68 -19.27
CA ASN A 379 -3.80 -20.72 -19.57
C ASN A 379 -3.71 -21.26 -21.01
N ARG A 380 -3.09 -20.53 -21.94
CA ARG A 380 -2.83 -20.99 -23.33
C ARG A 380 -1.53 -21.79 -23.44
N HIS A 381 -0.95 -22.20 -22.30
CA HIS A 381 0.31 -22.89 -22.19
C HIS A 381 0.14 -24.29 -21.61
#